data_AF-A0A6J3MIZ3-F1
#
_entry.id   AF-A0A6J3MIZ3-F1
#
_cell.length_a   1.000
_cell.length_b   1.000
_cell.length_c   1.000
_cell.angle_alpha   90.00
_cell.angle_beta   90.00
_cell.angle_gamma   90.00
#
_symmetry.space_group_name_H-M   'P 1'
#
loop_
_entity.id
_entity.type
_entity.pdbx_description
1 polymer ?
#
loop_
_entity_poly.entity_id
_entity_poly.type
_entity_poly.pdbx_seq_one_letter_code
_entity_poly.pdbx_strand_id
1 'polypeptide(L)'
;MTYQGCYSNNNPVSLTNMTYSDNSNTIDKCTAACISGGNTIAAMSGAQCFCGSSLSFSARLVIDTSCPVQCPGNSNQRCGGFQRISLFSTNGAPSVDPTPSQPPTIGNYSYQGCLAEPAGTHVLNALSTSSSTMSLESCAAYCSSYKYFGTEFARECYCGNSIAGGNVTDVGDCNMICTGNKSEFCGAGNRLSYY
;
A
#
# COMPACT_ATOMS: atom_id res chain seq x y z
N MET A 1 18.03 -10.46 13.10
CA MET A 1 17.55 -9.06 12.91
C MET A 1 17.74 -8.30 14.21
N THR A 2 17.92 -6.98 14.16
CA THR A 2 18.07 -6.11 15.34
C THR A 2 16.81 -5.28 15.56
N TYR A 3 16.47 -5.00 16.82
CA TYR A 3 15.31 -4.19 17.18
C TYR A 3 15.48 -2.76 16.69
N GLN A 4 14.46 -2.23 16.03
CA GLN A 4 14.42 -0.88 15.46
C GLN A 4 13.45 0.06 16.17
N GLY A 5 12.74 -0.42 17.20
CA GLY A 5 11.77 0.35 17.97
C GLY A 5 10.32 -0.08 17.76
N CYS A 6 9.43 0.62 18.46
CA CYS A 6 7.99 0.50 18.32
C CYS A 6 7.46 1.40 17.20
N TYR A 7 6.71 0.85 16.26
CA TYR A 7 6.13 1.62 15.14
C TYR A 7 4.60 1.67 15.22
N SER A 8 4.03 2.79 14.78
CA SER A 8 2.60 2.91 14.50
C SER A 8 2.16 1.85 13.50
N ASN A 9 0.98 1.27 13.66
CA ASN A 9 0.39 0.34 12.70
C ASN A 9 -1.09 0.69 12.50
N ASN A 10 -1.34 1.77 11.75
CA ASN A 10 -2.65 2.37 11.53
C ASN A 10 -3.15 2.10 10.10
N ASN A 11 -3.92 3.02 9.51
CA ASN A 11 -4.32 2.97 8.11
C ASN A 11 -3.46 3.98 7.30
N PRO A 12 -2.70 3.56 6.27
CA PRO A 12 -2.45 2.18 5.87
C PRO A 12 -1.58 1.41 6.88
N VAL A 13 -1.79 0.09 6.91
CA VAL A 13 -1.06 -0.86 7.77
C VAL A 13 0.42 -0.83 7.41
N SER A 14 1.30 -0.81 8.40
CA SER A 14 2.73 -0.61 8.18
C SER A 14 3.42 -1.79 7.51
N LEU A 15 2.91 -3.01 7.71
CA LEU A 15 3.35 -4.22 7.03
C LEU A 15 2.14 -5.13 6.81
N THR A 16 1.78 -5.40 5.55
CA THR A 16 0.54 -6.11 5.20
C THR A 16 0.72 -7.63 5.08
N ASN A 17 1.94 -8.11 4.83
CA ASN A 17 2.21 -9.52 4.61
C ASN A 17 2.38 -10.27 5.95
N MET A 18 1.27 -10.76 6.49
CA MET A 18 1.25 -11.62 7.67
C MET A 18 1.69 -13.03 7.28
N THR A 19 2.84 -13.47 7.78
CA THR A 19 3.39 -14.80 7.48
C THR A 19 2.73 -15.87 8.35
N TYR A 20 2.39 -15.55 9.60
CA TYR A 20 1.61 -16.43 10.47
C TYR A 20 0.97 -15.67 11.64
N SER A 21 0.05 -16.35 12.34
CA SER A 21 -0.45 -15.96 13.66
C SER A 21 -0.48 -17.19 14.57
N ASP A 22 0.26 -17.16 15.68
CA ASP A 22 0.51 -18.35 16.52
C ASP A 22 0.76 -17.97 17.99
N ASN A 23 0.18 -18.73 18.94
CA ASN A 23 0.35 -18.47 20.38
C ASN A 23 1.75 -18.84 20.93
N SER A 24 2.59 -19.49 20.13
CA SER A 24 4.01 -19.69 20.42
C SER A 24 4.90 -18.62 19.79
N ASN A 25 4.33 -17.49 19.32
CA ASN A 25 5.10 -16.41 18.72
C ASN A 25 6.15 -15.85 19.68
N THR A 26 7.38 -15.70 19.19
CA THR A 26 8.52 -15.10 19.86
C THR A 26 9.27 -14.20 18.87
N ILE A 27 10.14 -13.33 19.38
CA ILE A 27 11.04 -12.53 18.55
C ILE A 27 11.88 -13.44 17.64
N ASP A 28 12.45 -14.50 18.20
CA ASP A 28 13.33 -15.42 17.48
C ASP A 28 12.58 -16.19 16.40
N LYS A 29 11.38 -16.71 16.71
CA LYS A 29 10.55 -17.46 15.75
C LYS A 29 10.17 -16.60 14.54
N CYS A 30 9.69 -15.38 14.79
CA CYS A 30 9.24 -14.50 13.72
C CYS A 30 10.41 -13.96 12.88
N THR A 31 11.49 -13.50 13.53
CA THR A 31 12.66 -13.00 12.79
C THR A 31 13.32 -14.10 11.97
N ALA A 32 13.41 -15.34 12.48
CA ALA A 32 13.91 -16.47 11.72
C ALA A 32 13.02 -16.79 10.51
N ALA A 33 11.70 -16.80 10.68
CA ALA A 33 10.74 -17.03 9.59
C ALA A 33 10.84 -15.96 8.50
N CYS A 34 10.99 -14.68 8.88
CA CYS A 34 11.15 -13.60 7.92
C CYS A 34 12.47 -13.72 7.15
N ILE A 35 13.58 -14.03 7.82
CA ILE A 35 14.87 -14.27 7.16
C ILE A 35 14.78 -15.46 6.19
N SER A 36 14.17 -16.58 6.61
CA SER A 36 14.03 -17.76 5.74
C SER A 36 13.15 -17.48 4.52
N GLY A 37 12.18 -16.58 4.67
CA GLY A 37 11.36 -16.07 3.56
C GLY A 37 12.02 -14.98 2.71
N GLY A 38 13.30 -14.65 2.95
CA GLY A 38 14.04 -13.64 2.18
C GLY A 38 13.69 -12.19 2.52
N ASN A 39 12.99 -11.94 3.62
CA ASN A 39 12.57 -10.60 4.04
C ASN A 39 13.63 -9.92 4.92
N THR A 40 13.79 -8.61 4.76
CA THR A 40 14.73 -7.80 5.57
C THR A 40 14.10 -7.21 6.82
N ILE A 41 12.77 -7.23 6.92
CA ILE A 41 11.97 -6.69 8.03
C ILE A 41 11.10 -7.81 8.62
N ALA A 42 11.05 -7.85 9.95
CA ALA A 42 10.07 -8.59 10.73
C ALA A 42 9.34 -7.63 11.68
N ALA A 43 8.03 -7.79 11.79
CA ALA A 43 7.19 -7.01 12.69
C ALA A 43 6.24 -7.93 13.46
N MET A 44 6.02 -7.67 14.75
CA MET A 44 5.09 -8.45 15.56
C MET A 44 3.97 -7.59 16.17
N SER A 45 2.77 -8.17 16.21
CA SER A 45 1.60 -7.69 16.94
C SER A 45 0.97 -8.87 17.69
N GLY A 46 1.36 -9.07 18.95
CA GLY A 46 1.02 -10.22 19.79
C GLY A 46 1.44 -11.54 19.15
N ALA A 47 0.45 -12.37 18.81
CA ALA A 47 0.64 -13.66 18.15
C ALA A 47 1.00 -13.55 16.66
N GLN A 48 0.81 -12.37 16.06
CA GLN A 48 0.97 -12.16 14.62
C GLN A 48 2.42 -11.81 14.27
N CYS A 49 2.93 -12.44 13.21
CA CYS A 49 4.23 -12.15 12.61
C CYS A 49 4.02 -11.67 11.17
N PHE A 50 4.57 -10.51 10.87
CA PHE A 50 4.55 -9.90 9.54
C PHE A 50 5.98 -9.80 9.02
N CYS A 51 6.16 -10.07 7.73
CA CYS A 51 7.46 -9.99 7.07
C CYS A 51 7.38 -9.07 5.85
N GLY A 52 8.47 -8.35 5.56
CA GLY A 52 8.52 -7.50 4.38
C GLY A 52 9.91 -6.97 4.09
N SER A 53 10.03 -6.13 3.08
CA SER A 53 11.29 -5.46 2.72
C SER A 53 11.23 -3.93 2.85
N SER A 54 10.04 -3.37 3.01
CA SER A 54 9.80 -1.95 3.28
C SER A 54 8.55 -1.79 4.13
N LEU A 55 8.50 -0.70 4.89
CA LEU A 55 7.32 -0.24 5.61
C LEU A 55 6.44 0.65 4.72
N SER A 56 5.15 0.68 4.98
CA SER A 56 4.26 1.69 4.43
C SER A 56 4.77 3.11 4.73
N PHE A 57 4.56 4.05 3.81
CA PHE A 57 4.88 5.47 3.94
C PHE A 57 4.26 6.15 5.18
N SER A 58 3.22 5.56 5.77
CA SER A 58 2.55 6.03 6.98
C SER A 58 3.19 5.54 8.28
N ALA A 59 4.14 4.61 8.22
CA ALA A 59 4.80 4.06 9.39
C ALA A 59 5.63 5.13 10.11
N ARG A 60 5.42 5.30 11.42
CA ARG A 60 6.15 6.25 12.26
C ARG A 60 6.73 5.51 13.46
N LEU A 61 7.99 5.80 13.78
CA LEU A 61 8.58 5.42 15.06
C LEU A 61 7.83 6.16 16.18
N VAL A 62 7.41 5.43 17.20
CA VAL A 62 6.73 5.98 18.38
C VAL A 62 7.49 5.58 19.65
N ILE A 63 7.06 6.11 20.80
CA ILE A 63 7.66 5.72 22.08
C ILE A 63 7.51 4.22 22.33
N ASP A 64 8.61 3.56 22.71
CA ASP A 64 8.70 2.11 22.89
C ASP A 64 7.68 1.53 23.88
N THR A 65 7.29 2.31 24.89
CA THR A 65 6.26 1.91 25.86
C THR A 65 4.87 1.72 25.24
N SER A 66 4.66 2.19 24.00
CA SER A 66 3.45 1.91 23.21
C SER A 66 3.39 0.47 22.68
N CYS A 67 4.48 -0.30 22.79
CA CYS A 67 4.53 -1.71 22.46
C CYS A 67 4.62 -2.59 23.73
N PRO A 68 3.63 -2.56 24.65
CA PRO A 68 3.73 -3.27 25.93
C PRO A 68 3.42 -4.77 25.81
N VAL A 69 2.83 -5.23 24.71
CA VAL A 69 2.30 -6.60 24.60
C VAL A 69 3.45 -7.60 24.66
N GLN A 70 3.36 -8.53 25.60
CA GLN A 70 4.31 -9.63 25.70
C GLN A 70 4.09 -10.61 24.55
N CYS A 71 5.18 -11.20 24.05
CA CYS A 71 5.07 -12.29 23.08
C CYS A 71 4.44 -13.51 23.76
N PRO A 72 3.44 -14.16 23.14
CA PRO A 72 2.72 -15.26 23.79
C PRO A 72 3.59 -16.52 23.98
N GLY A 73 4.63 -16.72 23.16
CA GLY A 73 5.61 -17.79 23.32
C GLY A 73 6.79 -17.45 24.25
N ASN A 74 6.93 -16.19 24.68
CA ASN A 74 7.99 -15.76 25.60
C ASN A 74 7.62 -14.42 26.27
N SER A 75 7.22 -14.47 27.54
CA SER A 75 6.76 -13.29 28.29
C SER A 75 7.85 -12.26 28.60
N ASN A 76 9.13 -12.61 28.40
CA ASN A 76 10.25 -11.67 28.54
C ASN A 76 10.46 -10.81 27.28
N GLN A 77 9.74 -11.09 26.19
CA GLN A 77 9.85 -10.39 24.92
C GLN A 77 8.62 -9.51 24.68
N ARG A 78 8.80 -8.42 23.91
CA ARG A 78 7.72 -7.49 23.54
C ARG A 78 7.37 -7.59 22.06
N CYS A 79 6.13 -7.92 21.75
CA CYS A 79 5.61 -8.15 20.41
C CYS A 79 4.53 -7.13 20.06
N GLY A 80 4.82 -5.83 20.06
CA GLY A 80 3.89 -4.80 19.60
C GLY A 80 2.85 -4.36 20.64
N GLY A 81 1.69 -3.90 20.16
CA GLY A 81 0.62 -3.32 20.97
C GLY A 81 -0.62 -3.00 20.14
N PHE A 82 -1.62 -2.36 20.75
CA PHE A 82 -2.82 -1.93 20.02
C PHE A 82 -2.44 -0.94 18.91
N GLN A 83 -2.64 -1.33 17.65
CA GLN A 83 -2.18 -0.57 16.47
C GLN A 83 -0.68 -0.22 16.53
N ARG A 84 0.13 -1.12 17.08
CA ARG A 84 1.58 -0.96 17.22
C ARG A 84 2.31 -2.25 16.90
N ILE A 85 3.47 -2.13 16.28
CA ILE A 85 4.34 -3.26 15.95
C ILE A 85 5.72 -3.10 16.58
N SER A 86 6.25 -4.18 17.15
CA SER A 86 7.68 -4.25 17.47
C SER A 86 8.42 -4.58 16.18
N LEU A 87 9.34 -3.72 15.74
CA LEU A 87 10.01 -3.86 14.46
C LEU A 87 11.45 -4.35 14.60
N PHE A 88 11.84 -5.26 13.73
CA PHE A 88 13.21 -5.78 13.61
C PHE A 88 13.66 -5.73 12.15
N SER A 89 14.93 -5.42 11.92
CA SER A 89 15.52 -5.28 10.57
C SER A 89 16.88 -5.98 10.48
N THR A 90 17.28 -6.40 9.28
CA THR A 90 18.63 -6.92 9.02
C THR A 90 19.69 -5.83 8.84
N ASN A 91 19.31 -4.66 8.32
CA ASN A 91 20.25 -3.65 7.82
C ASN A 91 20.07 -2.27 8.49
N GLY A 92 19.96 -2.23 9.83
CA GLY A 92 19.73 -0.98 10.55
C GLY A 92 18.33 -0.42 10.27
N ALA A 93 18.24 0.90 10.09
CA ALA A 93 16.95 1.58 9.90
C ALA A 93 16.14 0.95 8.74
N PRO A 94 14.84 0.69 8.93
CA PRO A 94 14.01 0.05 7.91
C PRO A 94 13.83 0.97 6.69
N SER A 95 13.73 0.36 5.51
CA SER A 95 13.27 1.07 4.31
C SER A 95 11.79 1.43 4.47
N VAL A 96 11.41 2.63 4.02
CA VAL A 96 10.03 3.13 4.04
C VAL A 96 9.64 3.48 2.62
N ASP A 97 8.47 3.01 2.19
CA ASP A 97 7.91 3.33 0.88
C ASP A 97 7.73 4.86 0.74
N PRO A 98 7.91 5.42 -0.48
CA PRO A 98 7.71 6.84 -0.71
C PRO A 98 6.27 7.25 -0.41
N THR A 99 6.07 8.52 -0.06
CA THR A 99 4.72 9.06 0.09
C THR A 99 4.07 9.11 -1.31
N PRO A 100 2.92 8.44 -1.51
CA PRO A 100 2.29 8.43 -2.82
C PRO A 100 1.79 9.83 -3.19
N SER A 101 1.78 10.09 -4.48
CA SER A 101 1.32 11.36 -5.04
C SER A 101 0.60 11.13 -6.37
N GLN A 102 0.01 12.19 -6.90
CA GLN A 102 -0.53 12.18 -8.25
C GLN A 102 0.35 13.01 -9.17
N PRO A 103 1.15 12.37 -10.04
CA PRO A 103 2.00 13.09 -10.98
C PRO A 103 1.17 14.02 -11.87
N PRO A 104 1.62 15.25 -12.16
CA PRO A 104 0.88 16.14 -13.04
C PRO A 104 0.84 15.64 -14.49
N THR A 105 1.80 14.80 -14.89
CA THR A 105 1.93 14.28 -16.25
C THR A 105 2.45 12.86 -16.26
N ILE A 106 1.93 12.03 -17.17
CA ILE A 106 2.41 10.67 -17.47
C ILE A 106 2.52 10.53 -18.98
N GLY A 107 3.74 10.49 -19.51
CA GLY A 107 3.96 10.55 -20.96
C GLY A 107 3.33 11.81 -21.57
N ASN A 108 2.40 11.60 -22.52
CA ASN A 108 1.68 12.68 -23.21
C ASN A 108 0.37 13.09 -22.52
N TYR A 109 0.02 12.45 -21.40
CA TYR A 109 -1.23 12.74 -20.69
C TYR A 109 -0.97 13.64 -19.49
N SER A 110 -1.95 14.48 -19.15
CA SER A 110 -1.87 15.42 -18.02
C SER A 110 -2.98 15.10 -17.05
N TYR A 111 -2.68 15.02 -15.75
CA TYR A 111 -3.69 14.71 -14.75
C TYR A 111 -4.83 15.74 -14.81
N GLN A 112 -6.05 15.26 -14.98
CA GLN A 112 -7.24 16.10 -15.13
C GLN A 112 -8.09 16.15 -13.86
N GLY A 113 -7.99 15.16 -12.99
CA GLY A 113 -8.67 15.14 -11.69
C GLY A 113 -9.19 13.78 -11.26
N CYS A 114 -10.09 13.80 -10.29
CA CYS A 114 -10.79 12.64 -9.77
C CYS A 114 -12.27 12.73 -10.13
N LEU A 115 -12.80 11.68 -10.76
CA LEU A 115 -14.20 11.58 -11.16
C LEU A 115 -14.89 10.44 -10.43
N ALA A 116 -16.09 10.66 -9.92
CA ALA A 116 -16.97 9.59 -9.49
C ALA A 116 -17.57 8.88 -10.72
N GLU A 117 -17.55 7.54 -10.69
CA GLU A 117 -18.16 6.72 -11.74
C GLU A 117 -19.69 6.93 -11.82
N PRO A 118 -20.29 7.04 -13.02
CA PRO A 118 -21.73 7.09 -13.19
C PRO A 118 -22.40 5.73 -12.93
N ALA A 119 -23.71 5.74 -12.69
CA ALA A 119 -24.45 4.50 -12.49
C ALA A 119 -24.54 3.67 -13.79
N GLY A 120 -24.12 2.41 -13.74
CA GLY A 120 -24.32 1.43 -14.82
C GLY A 120 -23.38 1.56 -16.03
N THR A 121 -22.36 2.43 -15.96
CA THR A 121 -21.31 2.52 -16.98
C THR A 121 -20.01 3.06 -16.35
N HIS A 122 -18.95 3.13 -17.15
CA HIS A 122 -17.70 3.76 -16.75
C HIS A 122 -17.54 5.14 -17.38
N VAL A 123 -16.88 6.08 -16.69
CA VAL A 123 -16.47 7.39 -17.21
C VAL A 123 -15.69 7.23 -18.51
N LEU A 124 -14.72 6.30 -18.52
CA LEU A 124 -13.96 5.89 -19.69
C LEU A 124 -14.37 4.45 -20.06
N ASN A 125 -15.15 4.29 -21.12
CA ASN A 125 -15.84 3.02 -21.43
C ASN A 125 -15.45 2.41 -22.78
N ALA A 126 -14.33 2.83 -23.37
CA ALA A 126 -13.92 2.35 -24.69
C ALA A 126 -13.07 1.06 -24.64
N LEU A 127 -12.20 0.94 -23.64
CA LEU A 127 -11.33 -0.20 -23.43
C LEU A 127 -10.94 -0.29 -21.95
N SER A 128 -10.73 -1.50 -21.44
CA SER A 128 -10.27 -1.67 -20.06
C SER A 128 -9.43 -2.93 -19.85
N THR A 129 -8.61 -2.90 -18.81
CA THR A 129 -7.82 -4.04 -18.31
C THR A 129 -7.63 -3.93 -16.80
N SER A 130 -7.14 -5.01 -16.17
CA SER A 130 -6.72 -4.98 -14.77
C SER A 130 -5.42 -5.74 -14.57
N SER A 131 -4.59 -5.31 -13.62
CA SER A 131 -3.28 -5.92 -13.35
C SER A 131 -2.93 -5.89 -11.86
N SER A 132 -2.30 -6.96 -11.37
CA SER A 132 -1.70 -7.00 -10.02
C SER A 132 -0.43 -6.14 -9.91
N THR A 133 0.07 -5.60 -11.02
CA THR A 133 1.22 -4.70 -11.08
C THR A 133 0.87 -3.42 -11.84
N MET A 134 -0.34 -2.87 -11.61
CA MET A 134 -0.80 -1.66 -12.28
C MET A 134 0.01 -0.44 -11.85
N SER A 135 0.46 0.37 -12.80
CA SER A 135 0.98 1.72 -12.58
C SER A 135 0.33 2.70 -13.56
N LEU A 136 0.48 4.00 -13.31
CA LEU A 136 -0.02 5.01 -14.23
C LEU A 136 0.63 4.88 -15.61
N GLU A 137 1.94 4.61 -15.69
CA GLU A 137 2.65 4.42 -16.95
C GLU A 137 2.16 3.19 -17.71
N SER A 138 1.89 2.10 -17.00
CA SER A 138 1.38 0.88 -17.64
C SER A 138 -0.02 1.08 -18.23
N CYS A 139 -0.87 1.85 -17.56
CA CYS A 139 -2.20 2.20 -18.06
C CYS A 139 -2.11 3.20 -19.22
N ALA A 140 -1.27 4.23 -19.11
CA ALA A 140 -1.01 5.18 -20.20
C ALA A 140 -0.49 4.48 -21.46
N ALA A 141 0.42 3.51 -21.32
CA ALA A 141 0.94 2.73 -22.44
C ALA A 141 -0.17 1.87 -23.09
N TYR A 142 -1.00 1.21 -22.28
CA TYR A 142 -2.15 0.43 -22.74
C TYR A 142 -3.17 1.29 -23.50
N CYS A 143 -3.41 2.51 -23.02
CA CYS A 143 -4.36 3.46 -23.60
C CYS A 143 -3.76 4.39 -24.67
N SER A 144 -2.55 4.13 -25.17
CA SER A 144 -1.81 5.04 -26.08
C SER A 144 -2.55 5.48 -27.36
N SER A 145 -3.56 4.72 -27.80
CA SER A 145 -4.43 5.07 -28.94
C SER A 145 -5.67 5.90 -28.56
N TYR A 146 -5.82 6.27 -27.29
CA TYR A 146 -6.96 6.99 -26.74
C TYR A 146 -6.55 8.35 -26.17
N LYS A 147 -7.48 9.30 -26.20
CA LYS A 147 -7.29 10.66 -25.68
C LYS A 147 -7.08 10.70 -24.17
N TYR A 148 -7.74 9.80 -23.44
CA TYR A 148 -7.69 9.72 -21.99
C TYR A 148 -7.38 8.30 -21.54
N PHE A 149 -6.68 8.22 -20.42
CA PHE A 149 -6.65 7.01 -19.60
C PHE A 149 -7.11 7.35 -18.20
N GLY A 150 -7.54 6.34 -17.47
CA GLY A 150 -7.82 6.47 -16.06
C GLY A 150 -7.61 5.17 -15.32
N THR A 151 -7.30 5.30 -14.04
CA THR A 151 -7.09 4.17 -13.15
C THR A 151 -8.10 4.19 -12.02
N GLU A 152 -8.63 3.01 -11.71
CA GLU A 152 -9.60 2.79 -10.63
C GLU A 152 -9.11 1.65 -9.73
N PHE A 153 -9.55 1.68 -8.47
CA PHE A 153 -9.43 0.57 -7.53
C PHE A 153 -8.03 -0.03 -7.40
N ALA A 154 -6.98 0.81 -7.48
CA ALA A 154 -5.55 0.47 -7.45
C ALA A 154 -5.02 -0.37 -8.62
N ARG A 155 -5.88 -1.09 -9.34
CA ARG A 155 -5.48 -2.16 -10.27
C ARG A 155 -6.15 -2.14 -11.63
N GLU A 156 -7.13 -1.28 -11.82
CA GLU A 156 -7.97 -1.24 -13.02
C GLU A 156 -7.54 -0.04 -13.88
N CYS A 157 -7.60 -0.24 -15.19
CA CYS A 157 -7.21 0.74 -16.19
C CYS A 157 -8.32 0.84 -17.24
N TYR A 158 -8.68 2.07 -17.58
CA TYR A 158 -9.75 2.40 -18.51
C TYR A 158 -9.26 3.42 -19.53
N CYS A 159 -9.70 3.27 -20.77
CA CYS A 159 -9.36 4.16 -21.87
C CYS A 159 -10.62 4.77 -22.48
N GLY A 160 -10.52 5.99 -23.00
CA GLY A 160 -11.62 6.62 -23.71
C GLY A 160 -11.21 7.86 -24.50
N ASN A 161 -12.03 8.23 -25.47
CA ASN A 161 -11.86 9.48 -26.23
C ASN A 161 -12.77 10.61 -25.74
N SER A 162 -13.69 10.29 -24.83
CA SER A 162 -14.68 11.18 -24.25
C SER A 162 -15.02 10.71 -22.84
N ILE A 163 -15.50 11.64 -22.00
CA ILE A 163 -16.00 11.38 -20.67
C ILE A 163 -17.50 11.03 -20.78
N ALA A 164 -17.86 9.78 -20.48
CA ALA A 164 -19.23 9.28 -20.57
C ALA A 164 -20.02 9.48 -19.26
N GLY A 165 -20.02 10.72 -18.74
CA GLY A 165 -20.66 11.07 -17.47
C GLY A 165 -19.71 11.05 -16.29
N GLY A 166 -20.26 10.94 -15.08
CA GLY A 166 -19.53 11.10 -13.83
C GLY A 166 -19.50 12.54 -13.32
N ASN A 167 -19.08 12.71 -12.06
CA ASN A 167 -19.01 14.01 -11.41
C ASN A 167 -17.60 14.27 -10.88
N VAL A 168 -17.12 15.50 -10.99
CA VAL A 168 -15.88 15.94 -10.34
C VAL A 168 -16.02 15.79 -8.84
N THR A 169 -15.05 15.15 -8.21
CA THR A 169 -14.94 15.02 -6.76
C THR A 169 -13.66 15.68 -6.25
N ASP A 170 -13.46 15.64 -4.94
CA ASP A 170 -12.18 16.03 -4.35
C ASP A 170 -11.06 15.14 -4.89
N VAL A 171 -9.90 15.72 -5.20
CA VAL A 171 -8.73 14.96 -5.68
C VAL A 171 -8.26 13.92 -4.67
N GLY A 172 -8.48 14.17 -3.37
CA GLY A 172 -8.18 13.27 -2.27
C GLY A 172 -9.10 12.06 -2.18
N ASP A 173 -10.22 12.01 -2.91
CA ASP A 173 -11.05 10.80 -3.02
C ASP A 173 -10.33 9.70 -3.84
N CYS A 174 -9.42 10.09 -4.73
CA CYS A 174 -8.61 9.18 -5.54
C CYS A 174 -7.28 8.86 -4.82
N ASN A 175 -7.36 8.04 -3.76
CA ASN A 175 -6.26 7.83 -2.82
C ASN A 175 -5.78 6.37 -2.67
N MET A 176 -6.22 5.45 -3.53
CA MET A 176 -5.73 4.08 -3.52
C MET A 176 -4.38 4.00 -4.23
N ILE A 177 -3.38 3.44 -3.58
CA ILE A 177 -2.04 3.27 -4.14
C ILE A 177 -2.07 2.25 -5.27
N CYS A 178 -1.39 2.54 -6.37
CA CYS A 178 -1.26 1.62 -7.50
C CYS A 178 -0.61 0.28 -7.08
N THR A 179 -1.14 -0.84 -7.55
CA THR A 179 -0.63 -2.18 -7.18
C THR A 179 0.80 -2.46 -7.65
N GLY A 180 1.24 -1.80 -8.71
CA GLY A 180 2.57 -1.90 -9.31
C GLY A 180 3.52 -0.73 -9.00
N ASN A 181 3.03 0.39 -8.47
CA ASN A 181 3.87 1.54 -8.12
C ASN A 181 3.38 2.20 -6.83
N LYS A 182 4.14 2.02 -5.75
CA LYS A 182 3.77 2.54 -4.43
C LYS A 182 3.88 4.06 -4.28
N SER A 183 4.45 4.74 -5.27
CA SER A 183 4.65 6.19 -5.27
C SER A 183 3.47 6.96 -5.86
N GLU A 184 2.45 6.25 -6.34
CA GLU A 184 1.37 6.81 -7.17
C GLU A 184 -0.01 6.38 -6.69
N PHE A 185 -1.01 7.24 -6.93
CA PHE A 185 -2.41 6.90 -6.73
C PHE A 185 -3.07 6.41 -8.02
N CYS A 186 -3.88 5.36 -7.91
CA CYS A 186 -4.63 4.72 -8.98
C CYS A 186 -6.13 4.68 -8.64
N GLY A 187 -6.72 5.86 -8.47
CA GLY A 187 -8.15 6.02 -8.22
C GLY A 187 -8.58 5.61 -6.80
N ALA A 188 -9.84 5.22 -6.65
CA ALA A 188 -10.39 4.51 -5.51
C ALA A 188 -11.65 3.74 -5.95
N GLY A 189 -12.41 3.13 -5.03
CA GLY A 189 -13.67 2.47 -5.40
C GLY A 189 -14.71 3.46 -5.94
N ASN A 190 -15.17 3.27 -7.19
CA ASN A 190 -16.03 4.19 -7.93
C ASN A 190 -15.42 5.61 -8.05
N ARG A 191 -14.10 5.70 -8.13
CA ARG A 191 -13.34 6.95 -8.27
C ARG A 191 -12.22 6.77 -9.28
N LEU A 192 -12.38 7.38 -10.44
CA LEU A 192 -11.41 7.34 -11.52
C LEU A 192 -10.42 8.51 -11.40
N SER A 193 -9.14 8.19 -11.21
CA SER A 193 -8.06 9.13 -11.51
C SER A 193 -7.87 9.17 -13.01
N TYR A 194 -8.08 10.31 -13.67
CA TYR A 194 -7.97 10.39 -15.13
C TYR A 194 -6.96 11.43 -15.61
N TYR A 195 -6.37 11.12 -16.75
CA TYR A 195 -5.27 11.80 -17.41
C TYR A 195 -5.58 12.00 -18.90
#